data_AF-A0A6J7LCC8-F1
#
_entry.id   AF-A0A6J7LCC8-F1
#
_cell.length_a   1.000
_cell.length_b   1.000
_cell.length_c   1.000
_cell.angle_alpha   90.00
_cell.angle_beta   90.00
_cell.angle_gamma   90.00
#
_symmetry.space_group_name_H-M   'P 1'
#
loop_
_entity.id
_entity.type
_entity.pdbx_description
1 polymer ?
#
loop_
_entity_poly.entity_id
_entity_poly.type
_entity_poly.pdbx_seq_one_letter_code
_entity_poly.pdbx_strand_id
1 'polypeptide(L)'
;MAVQREPIYDSDAIISALARIADENIQWQKYFVDNNIVPLDITYEQLTRDMDSTIRLVMNHIDSPIDTVPAPQTKKQSDATSKEWAERFVLEHPEHAHRANVSSL
;
A
#
# COMPACT_ATOMS: atom_id res chain seq x y z
N MET A 1 -15.59 -12.43 21.98
CA MET A 1 -16.31 -12.15 20.72
C MET A 1 -16.13 -10.67 20.42
N ALA A 2 -15.39 -10.30 19.37
CA ALA A 2 -15.27 -8.90 18.97
C ALA A 2 -16.54 -8.51 18.19
N VAL A 3 -17.26 -7.50 18.66
CA VAL A 3 -18.39 -6.93 17.94
C VAL A 3 -17.81 -6.17 16.74
N GLN A 4 -17.85 -6.76 15.55
CA GLN A 4 -17.57 -6.02 14.33
C GLN A 4 -18.74 -5.07 14.08
N ARG A 5 -18.50 -3.77 14.28
CA ARG A 5 -19.42 -2.72 13.84
C ARG A 5 -19.23 -2.51 12.35
N GLU A 6 -20.32 -2.23 11.67
CA GLU A 6 -20.28 -1.85 10.25
C GLU A 6 -19.43 -0.59 10.11
N PRO A 7 -18.47 -0.56 9.16
CA PRO A 7 -17.58 0.57 9.01
C PRO A 7 -18.37 1.79 8.50
N ILE A 8 -18.10 2.96 9.05
CA ILE A 8 -18.76 4.24 8.70
C ILE A 8 -17.71 5.18 8.11
N TYR A 9 -18.08 5.94 7.08
CA TYR A 9 -17.24 6.96 6.49
C TYR A 9 -16.95 8.09 7.49
N ASP A 10 -15.67 8.42 7.64
CA ASP A 10 -15.16 9.49 8.50
C ASP A 10 -13.93 10.13 7.83
N SER A 11 -14.07 11.35 7.33
CA SER A 11 -13.00 12.05 6.60
C SER A 11 -11.84 12.46 7.51
N ASP A 12 -12.12 12.83 8.76
CA ASP A 12 -11.08 13.18 9.75
C ASP A 12 -10.25 11.95 10.13
N ALA A 13 -10.89 10.78 10.21
CA ALA A 13 -10.20 9.51 10.39
C ALA A 13 -9.28 9.18 9.18
N ILE A 14 -9.74 9.46 7.96
CA ILE A 14 -8.91 9.28 6.75
C ILE A 14 -7.71 10.24 6.77
N ILE A 15 -7.91 11.53 7.08
CA ILE A 15 -6.81 12.51 7.19
C ILE A 15 -5.79 12.07 8.24
N SER A 16 -6.27 11.64 9.42
CA SER A 16 -5.42 11.15 10.51
C SER A 16 -4.62 9.92 10.09
N ALA A 17 -5.25 8.99 9.36
CA ALA A 17 -4.57 7.83 8.81
C ALA A 17 -3.50 8.20 7.77
N LEU A 18 -3.79 9.15 6.87
CA LEU A 18 -2.83 9.64 5.89
C LEU A 18 -1.61 10.29 6.54
N ALA A 19 -1.81 11.12 7.57
CA ALA A 19 -0.72 11.72 8.34
C ALA A 19 0.14 10.66 9.03
N ARG A 20 -0.49 9.65 9.63
CA ARG A 20 0.21 8.53 10.28
C ARG A 20 1.03 7.72 9.27
N ILE A 21 0.47 7.36 8.11
CA ILE A 21 1.19 6.62 7.07
C ILE A 21 2.40 7.41 6.56
N ALA A 22 2.25 8.73 6.40
CA ALA A 22 3.36 9.60 5.98
C ALA A 22 4.49 9.62 7.02
N ASP A 23 4.15 9.71 8.30
CA ASP A 23 5.12 9.67 9.40
C ASP A 23 5.82 8.30 9.50
N GLU A 24 5.05 7.20 9.43
CA GLU A 24 5.58 5.83 9.43
C GLU A 24 6.55 5.60 8.25
N ASN A 25 6.24 6.11 7.06
CA ASN A 25 7.15 6.04 5.90
C ASN A 25 8.46 6.80 6.14
N ILE A 26 8.42 7.97 6.77
CA ILE A 26 9.63 8.74 7.12
C ILE A 26 10.47 7.97 8.14
N GLN A 27 9.82 7.37 9.14
CA GLN A 27 10.50 6.57 10.15
C GLN A 27 11.22 5.36 9.54
N TRP A 28 10.59 4.65 8.59
CA TRP A 28 11.24 3.57 7.85
C TRP A 28 12.45 4.04 7.06
N GLN A 29 12.33 5.15 6.33
CA GLN A 29 13.46 5.73 5.58
C GLN A 29 14.63 6.07 6.49
N LYS A 30 14.35 6.70 7.64
CA LYS A 30 15.38 7.00 8.64
C LYS A 30 16.02 5.72 9.18
N TYR A 31 15.23 4.72 9.53
CA TYR A 31 15.74 3.44 10.03
C TYR A 31 16.68 2.77 9.01
N PHE A 32 16.34 2.78 7.72
CA PHE A 32 17.20 2.22 6.69
C PHE A 32 18.53 2.97 6.58
N VAL A 33 18.51 4.30 6.59
CA VAL A 33 19.71 5.14 6.55
C VAL A 33 20.59 4.90 7.79
N ASP A 34 20.00 4.94 8.98
CA ASP A 34 20.73 4.79 10.25
C ASP A 34 21.39 3.41 10.38
N ASN A 35 20.87 2.39 9.70
CA ASN A 35 21.38 1.02 9.73
C ASN A 35 22.13 0.61 8.44
N ASN A 36 22.42 1.54 7.52
CA ASN A 36 23.03 1.24 6.22
C ASN A 36 22.33 0.11 5.43
N ILE A 37 21.00 0.06 5.51
CA ILE A 37 20.17 -0.89 4.78
C ILE A 37 19.76 -0.25 3.45
N VAL A 38 19.98 -0.95 2.34
CA VAL A 38 19.46 -0.56 1.02
C VAL A 38 18.25 -1.46 0.71
N PRO A 39 17.01 -1.00 0.93
CA PRO A 39 15.84 -1.81 0.68
C PRO A 39 15.58 -1.96 -0.82
N LEU A 40 14.99 -3.09 -1.20
CA LEU A 40 14.32 -3.21 -2.49
C LEU A 40 12.96 -2.50 -2.42
N ASP A 41 12.84 -1.38 -3.13
CA ASP A 41 11.60 -0.60 -3.16
C ASP A 41 10.61 -1.20 -4.17
N ILE A 42 9.44 -1.61 -3.68
CA ILE A 42 8.35 -2.21 -4.45
C ILE A 42 7.03 -1.56 -4.04
N THR A 43 6.31 -1.08 -5.04
CA THR A 43 4.96 -0.56 -4.88
C THR A 43 3.91 -1.66 -5.03
N TYR A 44 2.72 -1.39 -4.49
CA TYR A 44 1.57 -2.28 -4.66
C TYR A 44 1.17 -2.41 -6.14
N GLU A 45 1.29 -1.32 -6.90
CA GLU A 45 0.94 -1.21 -8.30
C GLU A 45 1.89 -2.04 -9.17
N GLN A 46 3.19 -2.05 -8.87
CA GLN A 46 4.16 -2.96 -9.51
C GLN A 46 3.80 -4.42 -9.25
N LEU A 47 3.54 -4.78 -7.98
CA LEU A 47 3.20 -6.14 -7.59
C LEU A 47 1.91 -6.64 -8.25
N THR A 48 0.89 -5.79 -8.35
CA THR A 48 -0.40 -6.17 -8.93
C THR A 48 -0.39 -6.16 -10.46
N ARG A 49 0.42 -5.31 -11.09
CA ARG A 49 0.58 -5.26 -12.55
C ARG A 49 1.30 -6.48 -13.08
N ASP A 50 2.39 -6.87 -12.44
CA ASP A 50 3.18 -8.04 -12.82
C ASP A 50 3.75 -8.73 -11.58
N MET A 51 2.96 -9.65 -11.04
CA MET A 51 3.32 -10.38 -9.84
C MET A 51 4.50 -11.32 -10.07
N ASP A 52 4.58 -11.99 -11.24
CA ASP A 52 5.65 -12.95 -11.52
C ASP A 52 7.01 -12.22 -11.54
N SER A 53 7.11 -11.14 -12.31
CA SER A 53 8.33 -10.34 -12.38
C SER A 53 8.69 -9.71 -11.04
N THR A 54 7.71 -9.20 -10.29
CA THR A 54 7.96 -8.56 -8.99
C THR A 54 8.44 -9.56 -7.95
N ILE A 55 7.87 -10.77 -7.88
CA ILE A 55 8.34 -11.81 -6.96
C ILE A 55 9.75 -12.27 -7.35
N ARG A 56 10.03 -12.45 -8.64
CA ARG A 56 11.39 -12.79 -9.09
C ARG A 56 12.41 -11.72 -8.71
N LEU A 57 12.04 -10.44 -8.77
CA LEU A 57 12.88 -9.34 -8.31
C LEU A 57 13.22 -9.46 -6.82
N VAL A 58 12.22 -9.74 -5.97
CA VAL A 58 12.43 -10.00 -4.54
C VAL A 58 13.38 -11.18 -4.32
N MET A 59 13.11 -12.30 -4.99
CA MET A 59 13.89 -13.53 -4.81
C MET A 59 15.34 -13.37 -5.29
N ASN A 60 15.56 -12.62 -6.37
CA ASN A 60 16.91 -12.28 -6.82
C ASN A 60 17.63 -11.34 -5.84
N HIS A 61 16.94 -10.39 -5.23
CA HIS A 61 17.53 -9.46 -4.26
C HIS A 61 18.02 -10.15 -2.99
N ILE A 62 17.44 -11.30 -2.64
CA ILE A 62 17.87 -12.12 -1.50
C ILE A 62 18.73 -13.33 -1.92
N ASP A 63 19.28 -13.32 -3.15
CA ASP A 63 20.12 -14.38 -3.72
C ASP A 63 19.50 -15.79 -3.68
N SER A 64 18.18 -15.87 -3.80
CA SER A 64 17.41 -17.13 -3.75
C SER A 64 16.46 -17.25 -4.95
N PRO A 65 16.95 -17.30 -6.19
CA PRO A 65 16.09 -17.37 -7.38
C PRO A 65 15.16 -18.59 -7.34
N ILE A 66 13.96 -18.44 -7.91
CA ILE A 66 12.95 -19.51 -7.99
C ILE A 66 12.56 -19.79 -9.44
N ASP A 67 12.29 -21.05 -9.74
CA ASP A 67 11.84 -21.44 -11.08
C ASP A 67 10.37 -21.08 -11.30
N THR A 68 9.53 -21.27 -10.28
CA THR A 68 8.08 -21.07 -10.35
C THR A 68 7.62 -20.09 -9.29
N VAL A 69 6.91 -19.04 -9.72
CA VAL A 69 6.21 -18.13 -8.81
C VAL A 69 4.87 -18.77 -8.42
N PRO A 70 4.58 -18.93 -7.11
CA PRO A 70 3.30 -19.48 -6.68
C PRO A 70 2.14 -18.57 -7.08
N ALA A 71 0.99 -19.17 -7.39
CA ALA A 71 -0.24 -18.42 -7.67
C ALA A 71 -0.62 -17.54 -6.46
N PRO A 72 -1.21 -16.35 -6.69
CA PRO A 72 -1.55 -15.43 -5.62
C PRO A 72 -2.58 -16.08 -4.69
N GLN A 73 -2.22 -16.20 -3.41
CA GLN A 73 -3.16 -16.64 -2.37
C GLN A 73 -3.90 -15.45 -1.73
N THR A 74 -3.45 -14.23 -2.01
CA THR A 74 -4.00 -13.00 -1.43
C THR A 74 -5.29 -12.59 -2.13
N LYS A 75 -6.35 -12.45 -1.33
CA LYS A 75 -7.61 -11.83 -1.77
C LYS A 75 -7.47 -10.31 -1.72
N LYS A 76 -7.87 -9.62 -2.78
CA LYS A 76 -7.91 -8.14 -2.82
C LYS A 76 -8.71 -7.62 -1.61
N GLN A 77 -8.07 -6.79 -0.79
CA GLN A 77 -8.68 -6.22 0.41
C GLN A 77 -9.54 -4.98 0.12
N SER A 78 -9.30 -4.28 -1.00
CA SER A 78 -10.18 -3.18 -1.40
C SER A 78 -11.54 -3.72 -1.84
N ASP A 79 -12.59 -3.38 -1.12
CA ASP A 79 -13.97 -3.63 -1.51
C ASP A 79 -14.60 -2.40 -2.21
N ALA A 80 -15.84 -2.53 -2.65
CA ALA A 80 -16.57 -1.43 -3.31
C ALA A 80 -16.73 -0.22 -2.37
N THR A 81 -16.92 -0.45 -1.07
CA THR A 81 -17.07 0.57 -0.04
C THR A 81 -15.81 1.44 0.09
N SER A 82 -14.64 0.81 0.16
CA SER A 82 -13.36 1.52 0.25
C SER A 82 -13.12 2.42 -0.97
N LYS A 83 -13.55 1.97 -2.15
CA LYS A 83 -13.43 2.75 -3.39
C LYS A 83 -14.37 3.96 -3.39
N GLU A 84 -15.63 3.77 -3.04
CA GLU A 84 -16.61 4.87 -2.94
C GLU A 84 -16.13 5.94 -1.95
N TRP A 85 -15.57 5.52 -0.81
CA TRP A 85 -15.06 6.43 0.20
C TRP A 85 -13.84 7.20 -0.26
N ALA A 86 -12.93 6.56 -1.00
CA ALA A 86 -11.78 7.24 -1.59
C ALA A 86 -12.24 8.31 -2.62
N GLU A 87 -13.20 7.97 -3.47
CA GLU A 87 -13.78 8.92 -4.44
C GLU A 87 -14.46 10.09 -3.74
N ARG A 88 -15.30 9.81 -2.73
CA ARG A 88 -15.96 10.84 -1.91
C ARG A 88 -14.95 11.75 -1.21
N PHE A 89 -13.93 11.17 -0.59
CA PHE A 89 -12.91 11.91 0.15
C PHE A 89 -12.16 12.89 -0.75
N VAL A 90 -11.80 12.49 -1.96
CA VAL A 90 -11.10 13.39 -2.92
C VAL A 90 -11.99 14.54 -3.39
N LEU A 91 -13.30 14.32 -3.53
CA LEU A 91 -14.24 15.37 -3.87
C LEU A 91 -14.41 16.39 -2.73
N GLU A 92 -14.42 15.93 -1.48
CA GLU A 92 -14.50 16.78 -0.28
C GLU A 92 -13.16 17.50 0.00
N HIS A 93 -12.03 16.85 -0.31
CA HIS A 93 -10.66 17.30 -0.03
C HIS A 93 -9.77 17.27 -1.29
N PRO A 94 -9.96 18.20 -2.24
CA PRO A 94 -9.24 18.20 -3.52
C PRO A 94 -7.71 18.36 -3.36
N GLU A 95 -7.24 18.94 -2.25
CA GLU A 95 -5.82 19.01 -1.89
C GLU A 95 -5.18 17.62 -1.74
N HIS A 96 -5.98 16.58 -1.43
CA HIS A 96 -5.54 15.20 -1.30
C HIS A 96 -5.73 14.38 -2.59
N ALA A 97 -6.24 14.96 -3.69
CA ALA A 97 -6.46 14.25 -4.96
C ALA A 97 -5.21 13.57 -5.49
N HIS A 98 -4.03 14.17 -5.27
CA HIS A 98 -2.77 13.59 -5.71
C HIS A 98 -2.49 12.22 -5.06
N ARG A 99 -3.00 11.98 -3.83
CA ARG A 99 -2.80 10.73 -3.07
C ARG A 99 -3.68 9.59 -3.59
N ALA A 100 -4.85 9.91 -4.14
CA ALA A 100 -5.74 8.92 -4.73
C ALA A 100 -5.23 8.40 -6.08
N ASN A 101 -4.51 9.22 -6.84
CA ASN A 101 -3.96 8.86 -8.14
C ASN A 101 -2.62 8.10 -8.07
N VAL A 102 -1.98 8.02 -6.89
CA VAL A 102 -0.72 7.27 -6.75
C VAL A 102 -0.95 5.77 -6.90
N SER A 103 -2.19 5.29 -6.70
CA SER A 103 -2.55 3.89 -6.97
C SER A 103 -2.84 3.55 -8.43
N SER A 104 -2.40 4.37 -9.39
CA SER A 104 -2.61 4.11 -10.83
C SER A 104 -1.42 4.45 -11.74
N LEU A 105 -0.19 4.56 -11.22
CA LEU A 105 1.02 4.67 -12.05
C LEU A 105 1.93 3.45 -11.94
#